data_AF-A0A7Y9NLY7-F1
#
_entry.id   AF-A0A7Y9NLY7-F1
#
_cell.length_a   1.000
_cell.length_b   1.000
_cell.length_c   1.000
_cell.angle_alpha   90.00
_cell.angle_beta   90.00
_cell.angle_gamma   90.00
#
_symmetry.space_group_name_H-M   'P 1'
#
loop_
_entity.id
_entity.type
_entity.pdbx_description
1 polymer ?
#
loop_
_entity_poly.entity_id
_entity_poly.type
_entity_poly.pdbx_seq_one_letter_code
_entity_poly.pdbx_strand_id
1 'polypeptide(L)' 'MTFEQLDPSNTLVRIIESGWRDTQSGLDGSYENCQGWTQMSCALKAFLEYGINLRKGAY' A
#
# COMPACT_ATOMS: atom_id res chain seq x y z
N MET A 1 -9.20 1.35 3.51
CA MET A 1 -8.46 0.07 3.49
C MET A 1 -9.34 -0.99 4.12
N THR A 2 -9.50 -2.15 3.47
CA THR A 2 -10.25 -3.28 4.01
C THR A 2 -9.42 -4.56 3.94
N PHE A 3 -9.73 -5.50 4.82
CA PHE A 3 -9.10 -6.81 4.91
C PHE A 3 -10.19 -7.86 4.76
N GLU A 4 -9.97 -8.81 3.86
CA GLU A 4 -10.86 -9.91 3.59
C GLU A 4 -10.08 -11.21 3.70
N GLN A 5 -10.57 -12.16 4.49
CA GLN A 5 -9.94 -13.47 4.60
C GLN A 5 -10.21 -14.26 3.31
N LEU A 6 -9.15 -14.77 2.69
CA LEU A 6 -9.27 -15.69 1.55
C LEU A 6 -9.24 -17.15 2.02
N ASP A 7 -8.34 -17.47 2.94
CA ASP A 7 -8.16 -18.80 3.54
C ASP A 7 -7.47 -18.67 4.92
N PRO A 8 -7.15 -19.77 5.64
CA PRO A 8 -6.50 -19.69 6.97
C PRO A 8 -5.14 -18.98 6.99
N SER A 9 -4.47 -18.85 5.84
CA SER A 9 -3.12 -18.29 5.71
C SER A 9 -3.04 -17.00 4.89
N ASN A 10 -4.07 -16.66 4.11
CA ASN A 10 -4.04 -15.53 3.18
C ASN A 10 -5.12 -14.48 3.47
N THR A 11 -4.72 -13.21 3.38
CA THR A 11 -5.62 -12.04 3.51
C THR A 11 -5.55 -11.19 2.26
N LEU A 12 -6.70 -10.90 1.65
CA LEU A 12 -6.83 -9.89 0.62
C LEU A 12 -6.90 -8.51 1.26
N VAL A 13 -5.94 -7.65 0.90
CA VAL A 13 -5.91 -6.25 1.32
C VAL A 13 -6.38 -5.38 0.15
N ARG A 14 -7.44 -4.60 0.36
CA ARG A 14 -7.95 -3.65 -0.63
C ARG A 14 -7.74 -2.22 -0.16
N ILE A 15 -7.05 -1.43 -0.98
CA ILE A 15 -6.78 -0.02 -0.73
C ILE A 15 -7.47 0.78 -1.83
N ILE A 16 -8.28 1.75 -1.42
CA ILE A 16 -9.00 2.66 -2.32
C ILE A 16 -8.86 4.05 -1.70
N GLU A 17 -8.44 5.01 -2.50
CA GLU A 17 -8.37 6.41 -2.13
C GLU A 17 -8.90 7.26 -3.27
N SER A 18 -9.80 8.17 -2.94
CA SER A 18 -10.57 8.98 -3.89
C SER A 18 -10.68 10.42 -3.39
N GLY A 19 -11.19 11.32 -4.23
CA GLY A 19 -11.30 12.75 -3.89
C GLY A 19 -10.20 13.62 -4.47
N TRP A 20 -9.43 13.08 -5.43
CA TRP A 20 -8.47 13.85 -6.21
C TRP A 20 -9.18 14.91 -7.05
N ARG A 21 -8.54 16.08 -7.18
CA ARG A 21 -9.02 17.13 -8.08
C ARG A 21 -8.81 16.68 -9.51
N ASP A 22 -9.74 17.04 -10.39
CA ASP A 22 -9.66 16.77 -11.82
C ASP A 22 -8.76 17.81 -12.53
N THR A 23 -7.52 17.90 -12.04
CA THR A 23 -6.44 18.72 -12.58
C THR A 23 -5.22 17.84 -12.77
N GLN A 24 -4.32 18.18 -13.70
CA GLN A 24 -3.12 17.37 -13.92
C GLN A 24 -2.32 17.14 -12.62
N SER A 25 -2.16 18.17 -11.80
CA SER A 25 -1.51 18.06 -10.50
C SER A 25 -2.23 17.13 -9.51
N GLY A 26 -3.58 17.08 -9.56
CA GLY A 26 -4.36 16.17 -8.74
C GLY A 26 -4.22 14.71 -9.19
N LEU A 27 -4.15 14.50 -10.52
CA LEU A 27 -3.88 13.20 -11.11
C LEU A 27 -2.46 12.72 -10.79
N ASP A 28 -1.45 13.57 -10.98
CA ASP A 28 -0.05 13.25 -10.67
C ASP A 28 0.11 12.85 -9.20
N GLY A 29 -0.48 13.63 -8.29
CA GLY A 29 -0.51 13.30 -6.86
C GLY A 29 -1.20 11.97 -6.55
N SER A 30 -2.26 11.61 -7.30
CA SER A 30 -2.92 10.32 -7.15
C SER A 30 -2.01 9.14 -7.51
N TYR A 31 -1.15 9.31 -8.53
CA TYR A 31 -0.18 8.29 -8.93
C TYR A 31 0.98 8.19 -7.94
N GLU A 32 1.50 9.32 -7.44
CA GLU A 32 2.51 9.32 -6.38
C GLU A 32 1.99 8.61 -5.12
N ASN A 33 0.74 8.88 -4.75
CA ASN A 33 0.09 8.21 -3.64
C ASN A 33 -0.09 6.69 -3.88
N CYS A 34 -0.47 6.28 -5.10
CA CYS A 34 -0.50 4.87 -5.51
C CYS A 34 0.87 4.18 -5.36
N GLN A 35 1.97 4.87 -5.69
CA GLN A 35 3.32 4.35 -5.49
C GLN A 35 3.64 4.20 -3.99
N GLY A 36 3.23 5.17 -3.16
CA GLY A 36 3.35 5.10 -1.70
C GLY A 36 2.64 3.88 -1.11
N TRP A 37 1.40 3.61 -1.54
CA TRP A 37 0.65 2.42 -1.14
C TRP A 37 1.33 1.12 -1.59
N THR A 38 1.88 1.10 -2.80
CA THR A 38 2.65 -0.05 -3.31
C THR A 38 3.85 -0.35 -2.41
N GLN A 39 4.62 0.68 -2.04
CA GLN A 39 5.76 0.55 -1.13
C GLN A 39 5.33 0.07 0.27
N MET A 40 4.22 0.59 0.79
CA MET A 40 3.65 0.12 2.06
C MET A 40 3.31 -1.37 1.99
N SER A 41 2.60 -1.80 0.95
CA SER A 41 2.22 -3.21 0.76
C SER A 41 3.43 -4.14 0.66
N CYS A 42 4.49 -3.73 -0.05
CA CYS A 42 5.73 -4.50 -0.12
C CYS A 42 6.41 -4.63 1.25
N ALA A 43 6.51 -3.54 2.03
CA ALA A 43 7.08 -3.57 3.38
C ALA A 43 6.26 -4.43 4.34
N LEU A 44 4.93 -4.34 4.29
CA LEU A 44 4.03 -5.15 5.09
C LEU A 44 4.20 -6.65 4.78
N LYS A 45 4.21 -7.01 3.49
CA LYS A 45 4.42 -8.39 3.04
C LYS A 45 5.78 -8.93 3.49
N ALA A 46 6.85 -8.16 3.29
CA ALA A 46 8.20 -8.54 3.70
C ALA A 46 8.31 -8.80 5.21
N PHE A 47 7.64 -7.98 6.02
CA PHE A 47 7.62 -8.14 7.46
C PHE A 47 6.82 -9.39 7.89
N LEU A 48 5.60 -9.56 7.39
CA LEU A 48 4.71 -10.64 7.81
C LEU A 48 5.18 -12.02 7.35
N GLU A 49 5.72 -12.13 6.13
CA GLU A 49 6.09 -13.41 5.54
C GLU A 49 7.54 -13.82 5.81
N TYR A 50 8.44 -12.85 6.02
CA TYR A 50 9.87 -13.12 6.13
C TYR A 50 10.54 -12.48 7.35
N GLY A 51 9.82 -11.71 8.17
CA GLY A 51 10.39 -11.00 9.32
C GLY A 51 11.36 -9.88 8.95
N ILE A 52 11.37 -9.43 7.68
CA ILE A 52 12.30 -8.40 7.19
C ILE A 52 11.66 -7.02 7.31
N ASN A 53 12.32 -6.10 8.02
CA ASN A 53 11.94 -4.69 8.05
C ASN A 53 12.63 -3.90 6.93
N LEU A 54 11.95 -3.76 5.79
CA LEU A 54 12.45 -2.97 4.64
C LEU A 54 12.61 -1.47 4.93
N ARG A 55 12.00 -0.97 6.00
CA ARG A 55 12.09 0.44 6.39
C ARG A 55 13.16 0.71 7.45
N LYS A 56 13.94 -0.30 7.85
CA LYS A 56 15.02 -0.11 8.83
C LYS A 56 16.06 0.89 8.30
N GLY A 57 16.22 2.01 8.99
CA GLY A 57 17.13 3.09 8.60
C GLY A 57 16.62 3.99 7.47
N ALA A 58 15.35 3.84 7.06
CA ALA A 58 14.69 4.87 6.27
C ALA A 58 14.42 6.08 7.17
N TYR A 59 14.79 7.28 6.69
CA TYR A 59 14.70 8.61 7.32
C TYR A 59 15.27 8.75 8.73
#